data_AF-A0A9N9PCY2-F1
#
_entry.id   AF-A0A9N9PCY2-F1
#
_cell.length_a   1.000
_cell.length_b   1.000
_cell.length_c   1.000
_cell.angle_alpha   90.00
_cell.angle_beta   90.00
_cell.angle_gamma   90.00
#
_symmetry.space_group_name_H-M   'P 1'
#
loop_
_entity.id
_entity.type
_entity.pdbx_description
1 polymer ?
#
loop_
_entity_poly.entity_id
_entity_poly.type
_entity_poly.pdbx_seq_one_letter_code
_entity_poly.pdbx_strand_id
1 'polypeptide(L)'
;IQYAIEGRLTEGERSKLWNKALQKILNYMNNSKTRLIGMTPAHAMTLKEVKSKPSIKPKRESGKNEIKLKKGTAVRYLLKPGELEGDHRHRATDPYWSLRVYRIKKVVVGKNPPQPVLYYLGEPIESIAHLMGRNPKRPFKREELQ
;
A
#
# COMPACT_ATOMS: atom_id res chain seq x y z
N ILE A 1 22.59 15.11 -4.30
CA ILE A 1 23.23 16.36 -3.83
C ILE A 1 22.14 17.16 -3.11
N GLN A 2 22.19 17.22 -1.79
CA GLN A 2 21.25 17.96 -0.97
C GLN A 2 21.92 19.29 -0.62
N TYR A 3 21.43 20.40 -1.17
CA TYR A 3 21.98 21.72 -0.88
C TYR A 3 21.51 22.14 0.52
N ALA A 4 22.43 22.16 1.49
CA ALA A 4 22.24 22.87 2.75
C ALA A 4 22.84 24.26 2.61
N ILE A 5 22.06 25.30 2.89
CA ILE A 5 22.55 26.67 3.01
C ILE A 5 22.71 26.92 4.51
N GLU A 6 23.96 26.96 4.99
CA GLU A 6 24.26 27.40 6.36
C GLU A 6 23.95 28.89 6.50
N GLY A 7 22.95 29.22 7.32
CA GLY A 7 22.66 30.59 7.72
C GLY A 7 23.53 30.98 8.90
N ARG A 8 24.35 32.04 8.75
CA ARG A 8 25.04 32.69 9.88
C ARG A 8 24.01 33.44 10.72
N LEU A 9 23.36 32.74 11.66
CA LEU A 9 22.49 33.32 12.67
C LEU A 9 23.14 33.12 14.03
N THR A 10 23.05 34.12 14.90
CA THR A 10 23.49 33.94 16.28
C THR A 10 22.51 33.04 17.03
N GLU A 11 22.98 32.40 18.11
CA GLU A 11 22.17 31.47 18.89
C GLU A 11 20.94 32.18 19.47
N GLY A 12 19.75 31.78 19.03
CA GLY A 12 18.47 32.39 19.40
C GLY A 12 17.86 33.35 18.36
N GLU A 13 18.60 33.75 17.33
CA GLU A 13 18.05 34.60 16.26
C GLU A 13 17.26 33.80 15.21
N ARG A 14 15.98 34.16 15.03
CA ARG A 14 15.13 33.61 13.97
C ARG A 14 15.35 34.38 12.67
N SER A 15 15.71 33.68 11.59
CA SER A 15 15.86 34.33 10.28
C SER A 15 14.53 34.86 9.74
N LYS A 16 14.42 36.18 9.65
CA LYS A 16 13.28 36.89 9.04
C LYS A 16 13.12 36.54 7.56
N LEU A 17 14.24 36.35 6.86
CA LEU A 17 14.27 35.91 5.46
C LEU A 17 13.68 34.51 5.30
N TRP A 18 14.05 33.57 6.17
CA TRP A 18 13.49 32.22 6.18
C TRP A 18 11.99 32.22 6.47
N ASN A 19 11.55 33.00 7.46
CA ASN A 19 10.12 33.13 7.78
C ASN A 19 9.31 33.66 6.58
N LYS A 20 9.82 34.68 5.88
CA LYS A 20 9.17 35.22 4.67
C LYS A 20 9.13 34.19 3.54
N ALA A 21 10.21 33.45 3.33
CA ALA A 21 10.26 32.38 2.33
C ALA A 21 9.31 31.23 2.68
N LEU A 22 9.27 30.80 3.95
CA LEU A 22 8.40 29.74 4.44
C LEU A 22 6.92 30.11 4.26
N GLN A 23 6.54 31.33 4.64
CA GLN A 23 5.16 31.82 4.43
C GLN A 23 4.76 31.78 2.95
N LYS A 24 5.67 32.17 2.05
CA LYS A 24 5.44 32.09 0.61
C LYS A 24 5.26 30.65 0.13
N ILE A 25 6.08 29.72 0.61
CA ILE A 25 5.99 28.29 0.28
C ILE A 25 4.70 27.68 0.81
N LEU A 26 4.32 27.96 2.06
CA LEU A 26 3.07 27.47 2.66
C LEU A 26 1.86 27.99 1.88
N ASN A 27 1.81 29.29 1.57
CA ASN A 27 0.75 29.87 0.77
C ASN A 27 0.66 29.22 -0.62
N TYR A 28 1.80 28.94 -1.25
CA TYR A 28 1.84 28.23 -2.53
C TYR A 28 1.33 26.80 -2.40
N MET A 29 1.80 26.03 -1.42
CA MET A 29 1.38 24.63 -1.23
C MET A 29 -0.12 24.51 -0.94
N ASN A 30 -0.67 25.40 -0.10
CA ASN A 30 -2.07 25.33 0.32
C ASN A 30 -3.05 25.83 -0.75
N ASN A 31 -2.62 26.77 -1.60
CA ASN A 31 -3.49 27.40 -2.61
C ASN A 31 -3.18 26.96 -4.05
N SER A 32 -2.14 26.17 -4.29
CA SER A 32 -1.89 25.58 -5.61
C SER A 32 -2.71 24.30 -5.81
N LYS A 33 -3.20 24.09 -7.03
CA LYS A 33 -3.92 22.86 -7.36
C LYS A 33 -2.94 21.69 -7.41
N THR A 34 -3.22 20.64 -6.64
CA THR A 34 -2.37 19.45 -6.65
C THR A 34 -2.69 18.58 -7.87
N ARG A 35 -1.67 17.96 -8.47
CA ARG A 35 -1.83 17.08 -9.64
C ARG A 35 -2.74 15.88 -9.37
N LEU A 36 -2.71 15.34 -8.15
CA LEU A 36 -3.44 14.13 -7.79
C LEU A 36 -4.94 14.39 -7.58
N ILE A 37 -5.29 15.52 -6.99
CA ILE A 37 -6.67 15.82 -6.61
C ILE A 37 -7.33 16.78 -7.62
N GLY A 38 -6.54 17.66 -8.26
CA GLY A 38 -7.03 18.68 -9.19
C GLY A 38 -7.61 19.91 -8.49
N MET A 39 -7.56 19.98 -7.16
CA MET A 39 -8.00 21.11 -6.34
C MET A 39 -6.91 21.55 -5.36
N THR A 40 -7.12 22.69 -4.71
CA THR A 40 -6.22 23.22 -3.69
C THR A 40 -6.39 22.44 -2.38
N PRO A 41 -5.31 22.17 -1.63
CA PRO A 41 -5.40 21.51 -0.33
C PRO A 41 -6.33 22.25 0.64
N ALA A 42 -6.29 23.60 0.65
CA ALA A 42 -7.17 24.40 1.49
C ALA A 42 -8.66 24.10 1.24
N HIS A 43 -9.06 23.91 -0.02
CA HIS A 43 -10.43 23.52 -0.36
C HIS A 43 -10.70 22.05 -0.06
N ALA A 44 -9.75 21.16 -0.39
CA ALA A 44 -9.87 19.73 -0.13
C ALA A 44 -10.12 19.40 1.36
N MET A 45 -9.48 20.14 2.27
CA MET A 45 -9.66 19.97 3.72
C MET A 45 -11.09 20.24 4.22
N THR A 46 -11.86 21.05 3.50
CA THR A 46 -13.26 21.34 3.87
C THR A 46 -14.24 20.24 3.44
N LEU A 47 -13.82 19.34 2.55
CA LEU A 47 -14.65 18.27 2.03
C LEU A 47 -14.58 17.04 2.93
N LYS A 48 -15.71 16.34 3.10
CA LYS A 48 -15.76 15.08 3.85
C LYS A 48 -14.92 13.98 3.19
N GLU A 49 -14.94 13.94 1.85
CA GLU A 49 -14.19 12.97 1.06
C GLU A 49 -13.66 13.62 -0.22
N VAL A 50 -12.49 13.17 -0.64
CA VAL A 50 -11.77 13.72 -1.78
C VAL A 50 -11.30 12.58 -2.68
N LYS A 51 -11.77 12.56 -3.93
CA LYS A 51 -11.34 11.57 -4.92
C LYS A 51 -9.96 11.96 -5.44
N SER A 52 -8.96 11.10 -5.20
CA SER A 52 -7.59 11.29 -5.71
C SER A 52 -7.31 10.39 -6.91
N LYS A 53 -6.60 10.92 -7.91
CA LYS A 53 -5.97 10.10 -8.95
C LYS A 53 -4.83 9.27 -8.33
N PRO A 54 -4.61 8.04 -8.78
CA PRO A 54 -3.48 7.24 -8.32
C PRO A 54 -2.16 7.93 -8.72
N SER A 55 -1.24 8.08 -7.77
CA SER A 55 0.07 8.73 -8.02
C SER A 55 0.95 7.90 -8.96
N ILE A 56 0.78 6.58 -8.91
CA ILE A 56 1.50 5.60 -9.72
C ILE A 56 0.45 4.76 -10.45
N LYS A 57 0.58 4.61 -11.77
CA LYS A 57 -0.22 3.63 -12.50
C LYS A 57 0.10 2.25 -11.91
N PRO A 58 -0.90 1.46 -11.48
CA PRO A 58 -0.61 0.11 -11.02
C PRO A 58 0.12 -0.62 -12.16
N LYS A 59 1.28 -1.23 -11.86
CA LYS A 59 2.02 -2.06 -12.84
C LYS A 59 1.21 -3.27 -13.33
N ARG A 60 0.04 -3.47 -12.75
CA ARG A 60 -0.78 -4.66 -12.85
C ARG A 60 -2.12 -4.27 -13.41
N GLU A 61 -2.58 -5.07 -14.36
CA GLU A 61 -3.96 -5.01 -14.84
C GLU A 61 -4.88 -5.49 -13.71
N SER A 62 -5.71 -4.58 -13.20
CA SER A 62 -6.71 -4.86 -12.18
C SER A 62 -8.07 -5.15 -12.83
N GLY A 63 -8.74 -6.22 -12.40
CA GLY A 63 -10.09 -6.57 -12.85
C GLY A 63 -10.12 -7.66 -13.92
N LYS A 64 -10.76 -7.41 -15.07
CA LYS A 64 -11.07 -8.46 -16.06
C LYS A 64 -9.83 -9.12 -16.67
N ASN A 65 -8.77 -8.35 -16.88
CA ASN A 65 -7.56 -8.81 -17.57
C ASN A 65 -6.50 -9.37 -16.59
N GLU A 66 -6.75 -9.32 -15.28
CA GLU A 66 -5.82 -9.88 -14.29
C GLU A 66 -5.69 -11.40 -14.48
N ILE A 67 -4.44 -11.91 -14.57
CA ILE A 67 -4.18 -13.37 -14.59
C ILE A 67 -4.80 -13.99 -13.32
N LYS A 68 -5.72 -14.94 -13.47
CA LYS A 68 -6.45 -15.55 -12.36
C LYS A 68 -5.81 -16.87 -11.94
N LEU A 69 -5.76 -17.13 -10.64
CA LEU A 69 -5.47 -18.48 -10.16
C LEU A 69 -6.71 -19.35 -10.31
N LYS A 70 -6.51 -20.63 -10.65
CA LYS A 70 -7.59 -21.61 -10.75
C LYS A 70 -8.08 -21.99 -9.36
N LYS A 71 -9.38 -22.31 -9.24
CA LYS A 71 -9.94 -22.96 -8.04
C LYS A 71 -9.14 -24.24 -7.74
N GLY A 72 -8.89 -24.50 -6.46
CA GLY A 72 -8.09 -25.64 -6.00
C GLY A 72 -6.58 -25.40 -5.97
N THR A 73 -6.08 -24.28 -6.51
CA THR A 73 -4.65 -23.92 -6.39
C THR A 73 -4.28 -23.72 -4.92
N ALA A 74 -3.16 -24.31 -4.51
CA ALA A 74 -2.60 -24.15 -3.18
C ALA A 74 -1.83 -22.81 -3.07
N VAL A 75 -2.13 -22.01 -2.06
CA VAL A 75 -1.57 -20.67 -1.86
C VAL A 75 -1.23 -20.41 -0.39
N ARG A 76 -0.23 -19.55 -0.18
CA ARG A 76 -0.01 -18.85 1.09
C ARG A 76 -0.39 -17.38 0.90
N TYR A 77 -0.89 -16.74 1.94
CA TYR A 77 -1.19 -15.32 1.92
C TYR A 77 -0.15 -14.54 2.72
N LEU A 78 0.01 -13.27 2.39
CA LEU A 78 0.85 -12.32 3.11
C LEU A 78 0.11 -11.88 4.37
N LEU A 79 0.76 -12.05 5.52
CA LEU A 79 0.27 -11.61 6.82
C LEU A 79 0.23 -10.09 6.88
N LYS A 80 -0.80 -9.55 7.54
CA LYS A 80 -0.83 -8.13 7.88
C LYS A 80 0.17 -7.83 9.00
N PRO A 81 0.70 -6.59 9.09
CA PRO A 81 1.46 -6.16 10.25
C PRO A 81 0.65 -6.44 11.53
N GLY A 82 1.24 -7.16 12.48
CA GLY A 82 0.60 -7.54 13.75
C GLY A 82 -0.15 -8.88 13.76
N GLU A 83 -0.31 -9.57 12.62
CA GLU A 83 -0.89 -10.94 12.60
C GLU A 83 0.12 -12.02 13.00
N LEU A 84 1.43 -11.72 12.95
CA LEU A 84 2.48 -12.67 13.30
C LEU A 84 2.75 -12.62 14.81
N GLU A 85 2.40 -13.69 15.49
CA GLU A 85 2.70 -13.90 16.90
C GLU A 85 4.09 -14.53 17.04
N GLY A 86 5.05 -13.80 17.64
CA GLY A 86 6.21 -14.42 18.30
C GLY A 86 7.47 -14.77 17.50
N ASP A 87 7.67 -14.31 16.25
CA ASP A 87 8.98 -14.49 15.57
C ASP A 87 9.57 -13.19 15.03
N HIS A 88 10.76 -12.83 15.53
CA HIS A 88 11.49 -11.60 15.23
C HIS A 88 12.76 -11.86 14.41
N ARG A 89 12.99 -13.10 13.94
CA ARG A 89 14.23 -13.51 13.26
C ARG A 89 14.23 -13.32 11.74
N HIS A 90 13.32 -12.50 11.22
CA HIS A 90 13.22 -12.26 9.77
C HIS A 90 13.87 -10.94 9.36
N ARG A 91 14.45 -10.91 8.15
CA ARG A 91 14.97 -9.68 7.56
C ARG A 91 13.80 -8.77 7.23
N ALA A 92 13.95 -7.47 7.48
CA ALA A 92 12.90 -6.46 7.27
C ALA A 92 12.32 -6.43 5.84
N THR A 93 13.05 -6.95 4.86
CA THR A 93 12.66 -7.03 3.44
C THR A 93 11.90 -8.29 3.05
N ASP A 94 11.93 -9.35 3.86
CA ASP A 94 11.30 -10.61 3.49
C ASP A 94 9.79 -10.58 3.76
N PRO A 95 8.93 -11.02 2.82
CA PRO A 95 7.49 -11.01 3.05
C PRO A 95 7.08 -12.05 4.10
N TYR A 96 6.25 -11.66 5.06
CA TYR A 96 5.69 -12.56 6.07
C TYR A 96 4.51 -13.36 5.50
N TRP A 97 4.71 -14.65 5.24
CA TRP A 97 3.68 -15.53 4.70
C TRP A 97 2.95 -16.32 5.79
N SER A 98 1.70 -16.71 5.54
CA SER A 98 0.97 -17.64 6.39
C SER A 98 1.72 -18.97 6.54
N LEU A 99 1.79 -19.49 7.78
CA LEU A 99 2.44 -20.78 8.07
C LEU A 99 1.74 -21.94 7.35
N ARG A 100 0.40 -21.90 7.32
CA ARG A 100 -0.45 -22.89 6.67
C ARG A 100 -0.63 -22.57 5.19
N VAL A 101 -0.80 -23.61 4.39
CA VAL A 101 -1.15 -23.51 2.97
C VAL A 101 -2.64 -23.77 2.82
N TYR A 102 -3.31 -22.99 1.98
CA TYR A 102 -4.75 -23.06 1.77
C TYR A 102 -5.07 -23.37 0.32
N ARG A 103 -6.20 -24.05 0.07
CA ARG A 103 -6.75 -24.20 -1.27
C ARG A 103 -7.73 -23.07 -1.58
N ILE A 104 -7.66 -22.52 -2.79
CA ILE A 104 -8.66 -21.56 -3.26
C ILE A 104 -10.01 -22.29 -3.42
N LYS A 105 -10.99 -21.91 -2.61
CA LYS A 105 -12.37 -22.44 -2.63
C LYS A 105 -13.24 -21.72 -3.66
N LYS A 106 -13.12 -20.39 -3.76
CA LYS A 106 -13.93 -19.56 -4.67
C LYS A 106 -13.08 -18.40 -5.20
N VAL A 107 -13.30 -18.05 -6.46
CA VAL A 107 -12.70 -16.88 -7.11
C VAL A 107 -13.86 -15.95 -7.47
N VAL A 108 -13.80 -14.71 -7.00
CA VAL A 108 -14.80 -13.68 -7.28
C VAL A 108 -14.13 -12.54 -8.03
N VAL A 109 -14.73 -12.15 -9.16
CA VAL A 109 -14.26 -11.04 -9.98
C VAL A 109 -15.36 -9.99 -9.93
N GLY A 110 -15.12 -8.90 -9.20
CA GLY A 110 -16.02 -7.76 -9.20
C GLY A 110 -16.10 -7.16 -10.59
N LYS A 111 -17.33 -6.90 -11.07
CA LYS A 111 -17.58 -6.21 -12.33
C LYS A 111 -18.14 -4.84 -12.00
N ASN A 112 -17.42 -3.79 -12.44
CA ASN A 112 -17.76 -2.37 -12.32
C ASN A 112 -17.93 -1.82 -10.87
N PRO A 113 -17.00 -0.97 -10.39
CA PRO A 113 -15.71 -0.65 -10.99
C PRO A 113 -14.79 -1.90 -11.07
N PRO A 114 -13.69 -1.87 -11.83
CA PRO A 114 -12.72 -2.96 -11.86
C PRO A 114 -12.14 -3.18 -10.45
N GLN A 115 -12.65 -4.17 -9.74
CA GLN A 115 -12.18 -4.56 -8.41
C GLN A 115 -11.09 -5.63 -8.54
N PRO A 116 -10.16 -5.71 -7.58
CA PRO A 116 -9.20 -6.81 -7.53
C PRO A 116 -9.92 -8.16 -7.44
N VAL A 117 -9.30 -9.21 -8.02
CA VAL A 117 -9.85 -10.56 -7.92
C VAL A 117 -9.76 -11.05 -6.48
N LEU A 118 -10.91 -11.38 -5.89
CA LEU A 118 -11.01 -11.91 -4.53
C LEU A 118 -10.94 -13.44 -4.53
N TYR A 119 -10.14 -13.98 -3.63
CA TYR A 119 -9.96 -15.43 -3.45
C TYR A 119 -10.42 -15.83 -2.05
N TYR A 120 -11.42 -16.68 -1.99
CA TYR A 120 -11.87 -17.28 -0.73
C TYR A 120 -11.06 -18.55 -0.50
N LEU A 121 -10.38 -18.59 0.64
CA LEU A 121 -9.58 -19.73 1.06
C LEU A 121 -10.48 -20.77 1.75
N GLY A 122 -10.27 -22.04 1.44
CA GLY A 122 -10.90 -23.15 2.15
C GLY A 122 -10.13 -23.54 3.41
N GLU A 123 -10.24 -24.80 3.81
CA GLU A 123 -9.48 -25.31 4.94
C GLU A 123 -7.97 -25.41 4.64
N PRO A 124 -7.12 -25.26 5.67
CA PRO A 124 -5.69 -25.44 5.53
C PRO A 124 -5.37 -26.90 5.18
N ILE A 125 -4.37 -27.09 4.32
CA ILE A 125 -3.87 -28.42 3.96
C ILE A 125 -3.04 -28.93 5.14
N GLU A 126 -3.41 -30.09 5.68
CA GLU A 126 -2.77 -30.70 6.85
C GLU A 126 -1.33 -31.15 6.58
N SER A 127 -1.07 -31.68 5.37
CA SER A 127 0.29 -32.05 4.94
C SER A 127 0.91 -30.96 4.06
N ILE A 128 1.77 -30.16 4.67
CA ILE A 128 2.58 -29.13 4.00
C ILE A 128 3.93 -29.67 3.51
N ALA A 129 4.32 -30.90 3.88
CA ALA A 129 5.63 -31.49 3.56
C ALA A 129 5.96 -31.46 2.05
N HIS A 130 4.98 -31.78 1.19
CA HIS A 130 5.13 -31.75 -0.27
C HIS A 130 5.15 -30.34 -0.89
N LEU A 131 4.91 -29.31 -0.08
CA LEU A 131 4.84 -27.90 -0.49
C LEU A 131 5.96 -27.06 0.14
N MET A 132 6.72 -27.62 1.10
CA MET A 132 7.92 -26.99 1.65
C MET A 132 8.96 -26.82 0.53
N GLY A 133 9.54 -25.62 0.41
CA GLY A 133 10.52 -25.27 -0.63
C GLY A 133 9.92 -24.74 -1.95
N ARG A 134 8.59 -24.80 -2.14
CA ARG A 134 7.93 -24.09 -3.27
C ARG A 134 7.58 -22.67 -2.85
N ASN A 135 8.42 -21.70 -3.21
CA ASN A 135 8.10 -20.30 -3.00
C ASN A 135 6.82 -19.93 -3.79
N PRO A 136 5.84 -19.27 -3.16
CA PRO A 136 4.66 -18.81 -3.86
C PRO A 136 5.08 -17.83 -4.95
N LYS A 137 4.73 -18.14 -6.21
CA LYS A 137 5.05 -17.29 -7.37
C LYS A 137 4.35 -15.90 -7.31
N ARG A 138 3.43 -15.69 -6.36
CA ARG A 138 2.56 -14.51 -6.30
C ARG A 138 2.13 -14.17 -4.86
N PRO A 139 2.32 -12.91 -4.41
CA PRO A 139 1.77 -12.42 -3.15
C PRO A 139 0.28 -12.11 -3.21
N PHE A 140 -0.41 -12.40 -2.09
CA PHE A 140 -1.81 -12.10 -1.83
C PHE A 140 -1.93 -11.36 -0.51
N LYS A 141 -2.66 -10.25 -0.47
CA LYS A 141 -3.01 -9.57 0.77
C LYS A 141 -4.36 -10.10 1.26
N ARG A 142 -4.47 -10.44 2.55
CA ARG A 142 -5.74 -10.83 3.17
C ARG A 142 -6.57 -9.59 3.51
N GLU A 143 -7.86 -9.63 3.20
CA GLU A 143 -8.87 -8.67 3.67
C GLU A 143 -9.96 -9.46 4.40
N GLU A 144 -10.44 -8.91 5.51
CA GLU A 144 -11.57 -9.47 6.25
C GLU A 144 -12.80 -8.66 5.85
N LEU A 145 -13.91 -9.33 5.55
CA LEU A 145 -15.16 -8.66 5.24
C LEU A 145 -15.73 -8.15 6.58
N GLN A 146 -15.91 -6.84 6.70
CA GLN A 146 -16.71 -6.21 7.77
C GLN A 146 -18.19 -6.44 7.53
#